data_AF-A0A430DXY8-F1
#
_entry.id   AF-A0A430DXY8-F1
#
_cell.length_a   1.000
_cell.length_b   1.000
_cell.length_c   1.000
_cell.angle_alpha   90.00
_cell.angle_beta   90.00
_cell.angle_gamma   90.00
#
_symmetry.space_group_name_H-M   'P 1'
#
loop_
_entity.id
_entity.type
_entity.pdbx_description
1 polymer ?
#
loop_
_entity_poly.entity_id
_entity_poly.type
_entity_poly.pdbx_seq_one_letter_code
_entity_poly.pdbx_strand_id
1 'polypeptide(L)' 'MVGAAVFIYGLLVSFIFSGASRNAKLRRPNPPVLTYVGYVMCGITAGASLILSAHVVSLSLGAPLLNLTI' A
#
# COMPACT_ATOMS: atom_id res chain seq x y z
N MET A 1 4.48 8.34 17.30
CA MET A 1 3.70 7.08 17.21
C MET A 1 3.50 6.57 15.77
N VAL A 2 3.68 7.39 14.72
CA VAL A 2 3.53 6.98 13.31
C VAL A 2 4.58 5.94 12.85
N GLY A 3 5.83 6.03 13.31
CA GLY A 3 6.89 5.11 12.90
C GLY A 3 6.59 3.63 13.18
N ALA A 4 6.02 3.34 14.36
CA ALA A 4 5.62 1.97 14.71
C ALA A 4 4.49 1.44 13.81
N ALA A 5 3.53 2.31 13.44
CA ALA A 5 2.43 1.95 12.55
C ALA A 5 2.93 1.64 11.14
N VAL A 6 3.84 2.45 10.59
CA VAL A 6 4.45 2.22 9.28
C VAL A 6 5.26 0.92 9.27
N PHE A 7 6.00 0.65 10.35
CA PHE A 7 6.77 -0.59 10.48
C PHE A 7 5.88 -1.83 10.50
N ILE A 8 4.82 -1.83 11.33
CA ILE A 8 3.85 -2.95 11.39
C ILE A 8 3.17 -3.15 10.03
N TYR A 9 2.80 -2.06 9.37
CA TYR A 9 2.23 -2.13 8.02
C TYR A 9 3.20 -2.80 7.04
N GLY A 10 4.47 -2.40 7.03
CA GLY A 10 5.50 -3.02 6.18
C GLY A 10 5.71 -4.51 6.46
N LEU A 11 5.68 -4.92 7.74
CA LEU A 11 5.74 -6.34 8.12
C LEU A 11 4.53 -7.13 7.62
N LEU A 12 3.32 -6.57 7.77
CA LEU A 12 2.08 -7.22 7.35
C LEU A 12 2.04 -7.41 5.83
N VAL A 13 2.40 -6.37 5.07
CA VAL A 13 2.48 -6.41 3.61
C VAL A 13 3.50 -7.46 3.14
N SER A 14 4.68 -7.51 3.79
CA SER A 14 5.70 -8.51 3.49
C SER A 14 5.21 -9.94 3.75
N PHE A 15 4.49 -10.15 4.85
CA PHE A 15 3.89 -11.44 5.19
C PHE A 15 2.84 -11.89 4.15
N ILE A 16 1.97 -10.97 3.72
CA ILE A 16 0.95 -11.23 2.69
C ILE A 16 1.61 -11.64 1.37
N PHE A 17 2.62 -10.88 0.91
CA PHE A 17 3.32 -11.21 -0.33
C PHE A 17 4.11 -12.51 -0.24
N SER A 18 4.70 -12.83 0.91
CA SER A 18 5.36 -14.12 1.14
C SER A 18 4.37 -15.27 0.98
N GLY A 19 3.19 -15.17 1.60
CA GLY A 19 2.10 -16.14 1.45
C GLY A 19 1.61 -16.28 0.01
N ALA A 20 1.39 -15.15 -0.67
CA ALA A 20 0.97 -15.13 -2.07
C ALA A 20 2.01 -15.79 -3.01
N SER A 21 3.30 -15.49 -2.81
CA SER A 21 4.39 -16.08 -3.61
C SER A 21 4.51 -17.59 -3.40
N ARG A 22 4.34 -18.07 -2.16
CA ARG A 22 4.33 -19.50 -1.84
C ARG A 22 3.12 -20.19 -2.46
N ASN A 23 1.95 -19.56 -2.45
CA ASN A 23 0.76 -20.12 -3.04
C ASN A 23 0.84 -20.18 -4.58
N ALA A 24 1.47 -19.18 -5.20
CA ALA A 24 1.77 -19.17 -6.64
C ALA A 24 2.70 -20.33 -7.03
N LYS A 25 3.77 -20.58 -6.24
CA LYS A 25 4.69 -21.72 -6.47
C LYS A 25 3.99 -23.08 -6.40
N LEU A 26 3.02 -23.23 -5.51
CA LEU A 26 2.25 -24.47 -5.34
C LEU A 26 1.14 -24.67 -6.39
N ARG A 27 0.95 -23.71 -7.31
CA ARG A 27 -0.10 -23.72 -8.36
C ARG A 27 -1.50 -24.03 -7.80
N ARG A 28 -1.77 -23.67 -6.55
CA ARG A 28 -3.09 -23.86 -5.95
C ARG A 28 -4.05 -22.89 -6.63
N PRO A 29 -5.23 -23.34 -7.09
CA PRO A 29 -6.24 -22.43 -7.64
C PRO A 29 -6.57 -21.36 -6.60
N ASN A 30 -6.21 -20.11 -6.87
CA ASN A 30 -6.68 -18.99 -6.06
C ASN A 30 -8.14 -18.74 -6.42
N PRO A 31 -9.06 -18.64 -5.44
CA PRO A 31 -10.43 -18.25 -5.73
C PRO A 31 -10.43 -16.85 -6.36
N PRO A 32 -11.25 -16.59 -7.41
CA PRO A 32 -11.23 -15.31 -8.15
C PRO A 32 -11.38 -14.08 -7.24
N VAL A 33 -12.15 -14.20 -6.17
CA VAL A 33 -12.37 -13.16 -5.14
C VAL A 33 -11.06 -12.69 -4.52
N LEU A 34 -10.12 -13.60 -4.25
CA LEU A 34 -8.84 -13.25 -3.63
C LEU A 34 -7.98 -12.37 -4.56
N THR A 35 -8.06 -12.63 -5.87
CA THR A 35 -7.37 -11.84 -6.89
C THR A 35 -7.94 -10.43 -6.98
N TYR A 36 -9.27 -10.28 -6.96
CA TYR A 36 -9.91 -8.96 -6.95
C TYR A 36 -9.55 -8.15 -5.70
N VAL A 37 -9.57 -8.78 -4.53
CA VAL A 37 -9.15 -8.13 -3.27
C VAL A 37 -7.69 -7.68 -3.36
N GLY A 38 -6.81 -8.49 -3.95
CA GLY A 38 -5.42 -8.12 -4.20
C GLY A 38 -5.29 -6.87 -5.08
N TYR A 39 -6.06 -6.77 -6.17
CA TYR A 39 -6.05 -5.58 -7.02
C TYR A 39 -6.56 -4.33 -6.30
N VAL A 40 -7.62 -4.45 -5.51
CA VAL A 40 -8.16 -3.33 -4.72
C VAL A 40 -7.13 -2.83 -3.71
N MET A 41 -6.49 -3.74 -2.97
CA MET A 41 -5.47 -3.38 -1.97
C MET A 41 -4.23 -2.75 -2.63
N CYS A 42 -3.81 -3.25 -3.78
CA CYS A 42 -2.73 -2.66 -4.56
C CYS A 42 -3.11 -1.25 -5.04
N GLY A 43 -4.33 -1.06 -5.55
CA GLY A 43 -4.85 0.23 -6.00
C GLY A 43 -4.91 1.27 -4.88
N ILE A 44 -5.41 0.90 -3.70
CA ILE A 44 -5.45 1.79 -2.52
C ILE A 44 -4.04 2.20 -2.12
N THR A 45 -3.10 1.26 -2.05
CA THR A 45 -1.71 1.53 -1.66
C THR A 45 -1.01 2.44 -2.67
N ALA A 46 -1.18 2.17 -3.97
CA ALA A 46 -0.62 3.00 -5.03
C ALA A 46 -1.24 4.41 -5.05
N GLY A 47 -2.56 4.50 -4.88
CA GLY A 47 -3.28 5.78 -4.81
C GLY A 47 -2.81 6.63 -3.62
N ALA A 48 -2.72 6.02 -2.44
CA ALA A 48 -2.19 6.71 -1.24
C ALA A 48 -0.75 7.19 -1.45
N SER A 49 0.11 6.37 -2.06
CA SER A 49 1.49 6.74 -2.38
C SER A 49 1.58 7.93 -3.35
N LEU A 50 0.74 7.95 -4.39
CA LEU A 50 0.69 9.05 -5.34
C LEU A 50 0.19 10.35 -4.71
N ILE A 51 -0.87 10.29 -3.90
CA ILE A 51 -1.41 11.47 -3.21
C ILE A 51 -0.35 12.04 -2.25
N LEU A 52 0.32 11.19 -1.49
CA LEU A 52 1.35 11.62 -0.55
C LEU A 52 2.58 12.19 -1.26
N SER A 53 2.99 11.56 -2.36
CA SER A 53 4.10 12.06 -3.20
C SER A 53 3.75 13.41 -3.82
N ALA A 54 2.55 13.55 -4.38
CA ALA A 54 2.05 14.82 -4.91
C ALA A 54 2.03 15.90 -3.83
N HIS A 55 1.59 15.57 -2.62
CA HIS A 55 1.58 16.49 -1.49
C HIS A 55 2.98 17.02 -1.14
N VAL A 56 3.99 16.14 -1.05
CA VAL A 56 5.39 16.53 -0.78
C VAL A 56 5.97 17.41 -1.90
N VAL A 57 5.70 17.07 -3.17
CA VAL A 57 6.12 17.89 -4.31
C VAL A 57 5.50 19.28 -4.24
N SER A 58 4.20 19.36 -3.93
CA SER A 58 3.50 20.63 -3.87
C SER A 58 3.90 21.49 -2.67
N LEU A 59 4.22 20.87 -1.53
CA LEU A 59 4.83 21.54 -0.38
C LEU A 59 6.18 22.17 -0.76
N SER A 60 7.00 21.46 -1.56
CA SER A 60 8.27 21.97 -2.07
C SER A 60 8.11 23.17 -3.02
N LEU A 61 6.94 23.29 -3.65
CA LEU A 61 6.56 24.41 -4.53
C LEU A 61 5.83 25.55 -3.78
N GLY A 62 5.63 25.44 -2.46
CA GLY A 62 4.98 26.46 -1.63
C GLY A 62 3.45 26.51 -1.74
N ALA A 63 2.82 25.53 -2.40
CA ALA A 63 1.37 25.42 -2.53
C ALA A 63 0.88 24.12 -1.86
N PRO A 64 0.31 24.13 -0.66
CA PRO A 64 -0.12 22.89 0.00
C PRO A 64 -1.36 22.29 -0.70
N LEU A 65 -1.23 21.06 -1.23
CA LEU A 65 -2.36 20.33 -1.86
C LEU A 65 -3.37 19.78 -0.86
N LEU A 66 -2.95 19.50 0.36
CA LEU A 66 -3.77 18.96 1.43
C LEU A 66 -3.43 19.73 2.70
N ASN A 67 -4.44 20.18 3.45
CA ASN A 67 -4.22 20.82 4.75
C ASN A 67 -4.07 19.74 5.83
N LEU A 68 -3.02 18.93 5.76
CA LEU A 68 -2.68 17.96 6.80
C LEU A 68 -2.02 18.71 7.97
N THR A 69 -2.80 19.06 8.97
CA THR A 69 -2.28 19.40 10.30
C THR A 69 -1.82 18.10 10.97
N ILE A 70 -0.54 17.75 10.81
CA ILE A 70 0.12 16.66 11.56
C ILE A 70 1.01 17.28 12.62
#